data_AF-A0A520EW26-F1
#
_entry.id   AF-A0A520EW26-F1
#
_cell.length_a   1.000
_cell.length_b   1.000
_cell.length_c   1.000
_cell.angle_alpha   90.00
_cell.angle_beta   90.00
_cell.angle_gamma   90.00
#
_symmetry.space_group_name_H-M   'P 1'
#
loop_
_entity.id
_entity.type
_entity.pdbx_description
1 polymer ?
#
loop_
_entity_poly.entity_id
_entity_poly.type
_entity_poly.pdbx_seq_one_letter_code
_entity_poly.pdbx_strand_id
1 'polypeptide(L)'
;MPQFRRSAAPLGSRLLGDTTESPRRRRIRIQLLLTVFLVLSNLIGAVIVGVLISVVVPGPDVLDMDRYWWVNFIVVPVYVFLAFLVGVV
;
A
#
# COMPACT_ATOMS: atom_id res chain seq x y z
N MET A 1 -31.36 36.69 -4.67
CA MET A 1 -29.91 36.56 -4.48
C MET A 1 -29.57 35.08 -4.30
N PRO A 2 -28.80 34.44 -5.20
CA PRO A 2 -28.41 33.05 -5.03
C PRO A 2 -27.31 32.96 -3.98
N GLN A 3 -27.61 32.26 -2.89
CA GLN A 3 -26.74 32.12 -1.73
C GLN A 3 -25.80 30.94 -2.00
N PHE A 4 -24.55 31.25 -2.33
CA PHE A 4 -23.50 30.24 -2.42
C PHE A 4 -23.31 29.62 -1.03
N ARG A 5 -23.81 28.40 -0.84
CA ARG A 5 -23.47 27.59 0.34
C ARG A 5 -21.96 27.36 0.30
N ARG A 6 -21.20 28.16 1.03
CA ARG A 6 -19.83 27.80 1.39
C ARG A 6 -19.95 26.53 2.23
N SER A 7 -19.68 25.37 1.63
CA SER A 7 -19.35 24.18 2.39
C SER A 7 -18.15 24.55 3.26
N ALA A 8 -18.43 24.83 4.53
CA ALA A 8 -17.40 25.04 5.51
C ALA A 8 -16.64 23.72 5.59
N ALA A 9 -15.38 23.69 5.13
CA ALA A 9 -14.47 22.61 5.46
C ALA A 9 -14.14 22.79 6.95
N PRO A 10 -14.77 22.05 7.89
CA PRO A 10 -14.74 22.37 9.32
C PRO A 10 -13.36 22.10 9.93
N LEU A 11 -12.51 21.41 9.17
CA LEU A 11 -11.14 21.00 9.52
C LEU A 11 -10.10 21.61 8.56
N GLY A 12 -10.47 22.66 7.80
CA GLY A 12 -9.53 23.46 6.99
C GLY A 12 -8.91 22.76 5.78
N SER A 13 -9.18 21.47 5.55
CA SER A 13 -8.60 20.68 4.46
C SER A 13 -9.67 19.90 3.71
N ARG A 14 -9.66 20.01 2.38
CA ARG A 14 -10.49 19.23 1.45
C ARG A 14 -10.33 17.71 1.63
N LEU A 15 -9.18 17.26 2.16
CA LEU A 15 -8.90 15.85 2.47
C LEU A 15 -9.62 15.36 3.74
N LEU A 16 -9.77 16.21 4.76
CA LEU A 16 -10.32 15.83 6.07
C LEU A 16 -11.86 15.69 6.14
N GLY A 17 -12.57 16.20 5.13
CA GLY A 17 -14.02 16.03 4.98
C GLY A 17 -14.88 16.88 5.94
N ASP A 18 -16.14 17.04 5.58
CA ASP A 18 -17.16 17.80 6.32
C ASP A 18 -17.67 16.98 7.53
N THR A 19 -17.82 17.60 8.70
CA THR A 19 -18.32 16.95 9.94
C THR A 19 -19.80 16.55 9.86
N THR A 20 -20.51 16.96 8.81
CA THR A 20 -21.89 16.54 8.53
C THR A 20 -21.99 15.20 7.78
N GLU A 21 -20.86 14.60 7.37
CA GLU A 21 -20.85 13.33 6.64
C GLU A 21 -20.87 12.13 7.61
N SER A 22 -21.66 11.09 7.29
CA SER A 22 -21.88 9.93 8.17
C SER A 22 -20.55 9.38 8.76
N PRO A 23 -20.48 9.06 10.07
CA PRO A 23 -19.25 8.58 10.73
C PRO A 23 -18.56 7.42 10.00
N ARG A 24 -19.37 6.59 9.32
CA ARG A 24 -18.95 5.45 8.51
C ARG A 24 -18.12 5.84 7.29
N ARG A 25 -18.49 6.91 6.58
CA ARG A 25 -17.75 7.39 5.39
C ARG A 25 -16.39 7.98 5.75
N ARG A 26 -16.31 8.71 6.87
CA ARG A 26 -15.05 9.27 7.36
C ARG A 26 -14.05 8.17 7.76
N ARG A 27 -14.54 7.11 8.43
CA ARG A 27 -13.72 5.93 8.77
C ARG A 27 -13.18 5.24 7.52
N ILE A 28 -14.02 5.00 6.51
CA ILE A 28 -13.58 4.37 5.26
C ILE A 28 -12.48 5.18 4.57
N ARG A 29 -12.62 6.51 4.49
CA ARG A 29 -11.61 7.37 3.85
C ARG A 29 -10.27 7.32 4.60
N ILE A 30 -10.29 7.48 5.92
CA ILE A 30 -9.07 7.48 6.73
C ILE A 30 -8.42 6.09 6.73
N GLN A 31 -9.22 5.02 6.86
CA GLN A 31 -8.72 3.65 6.77
C GLN A 31 -8.08 3.40 5.41
N LEU A 32 -8.73 3.82 4.30
CA LEU A 32 -8.12 3.71 2.97
C LEU A 32 -6.80 4.45 2.87
N LEU A 33 -6.71 5.69 3.38
CA LEU A 33 -5.46 6.45 3.37
C LEU A 33 -4.36 5.72 4.16
N LEU A 34 -4.66 5.27 5.38
CA LEU A 34 -3.69 4.57 6.21
C LEU A 34 -3.29 3.22 5.60
N THR A 35 -4.26 2.44 5.14
CA THR A 35 -4.01 1.14 4.50
C THR A 35 -3.20 1.31 3.23
N VAL A 36 -3.51 2.29 2.37
CA VAL A 36 -2.73 2.54 1.14
C VAL A 36 -1.31 2.95 1.49
N PHE A 37 -1.11 3.86 2.45
CA PHE A 37 0.24 4.23 2.89
C PHE A 37 1.02 3.05 3.46
N LEU A 38 0.37 2.24 4.29
CA LEU A 38 0.96 1.05 4.89
C LEU A 38 1.38 0.04 3.82
N VAL A 39 0.49 -0.24 2.86
CA VAL A 39 0.76 -1.16 1.74
C VAL A 39 1.90 -0.61 0.88
N LEU A 40 1.88 0.67 0.52
CA LEU A 40 2.95 1.25 -0.30
C LEU A 40 4.31 1.20 0.41
N SER A 41 4.35 1.52 1.71
CA SER A 41 5.59 1.45 2.49
C SER A 41 6.15 0.03 2.56
N ASN A 42 5.29 -0.96 2.80
CA ASN A 42 5.69 -2.37 2.81
C ASN A 42 6.16 -2.84 1.42
N LEU A 43 5.51 -2.38 0.36
CA LEU A 43 5.90 -2.70 -1.02
C LEU A 43 7.30 -2.19 -1.36
N ILE A 44 7.60 -0.95 -0.97
CA ILE A 44 8.93 -0.37 -1.15
C ILE A 44 9.96 -1.21 -0.41
N GLY A 45 9.69 -1.59 0.85
CA GLY A 45 10.58 -2.44 1.64
C GLY A 45 10.83 -3.80 0.98
N ALA A 46 9.77 -4.46 0.49
CA ALA A 46 9.86 -5.74 -0.20
C ALA A 46 10.73 -5.64 -1.48
N VAL A 47 10.54 -4.58 -2.27
CA VAL A 47 11.36 -4.31 -3.47
C VAL A 47 12.82 -4.10 -3.10
N ILE A 48 13.10 -3.29 -2.08
CA ILE A 48 14.47 -3.05 -1.60
C ILE A 48 15.14 -4.36 -1.17
N VAL A 49 14.46 -5.18 -0.38
CA VAL A 49 14.97 -6.49 0.05
C VAL A 49 15.25 -7.39 -1.15
N GLY A 50 14.33 -7.43 -2.13
CA GLY A 50 14.54 -8.18 -3.37
C GLY A 50 15.79 -7.75 -4.14
N VAL A 51 16.01 -6.43 -4.26
CA VAL A 51 17.21 -5.87 -4.90
C VAL A 51 18.48 -6.20 -4.13
N LEU A 52 18.46 -6.11 -2.79
CA LEU A 52 19.62 -6.44 -1.97
C LEU A 52 20.00 -7.93 -2.12
N ILE A 53 19.01 -8.82 -2.09
CA ILE A 53 19.25 -10.26 -2.24
C ILE A 53 19.78 -10.59 -3.64
N SER A 54 19.29 -9.93 -4.69
CA SER A 54 19.72 -10.24 -6.07
C SER A 54 21.04 -9.59 -6.48
N VAL A 55 21.32 -8.37 -6.03
CA VAL A 55 22.47 -7.58 -6.51
C VAL A 55 23.63 -7.57 -5.51
N VAL A 56 23.33 -7.55 -4.21
CA VAL A 56 24.34 -7.30 -3.17
C VAL A 56 24.83 -8.60 -2.52
N VAL A 57 23.97 -9.60 -2.35
CA VAL A 57 24.35 -10.87 -1.73
C VAL A 57 25.07 -11.76 -2.76
N PRO A 58 26.36 -12.08 -2.57
CA PRO A 58 27.06 -13.01 -3.44
C PRO A 58 26.50 -14.42 -3.21
N GLY A 59 25.88 -14.98 -4.24
CA GLY A 59 25.27 -16.31 -4.24
C GLY A 59 25.03 -16.79 -5.68
N PRO A 60 24.58 -18.05 -5.87
CA PRO A 60 24.15 -18.51 -7.19
C PRO A 60 23.06 -17.58 -7.73
N ASP A 61 23.05 -17.35 -9.04
CA ASP A 61 22.13 -16.41 -9.68
C ASP A 61 20.68 -16.79 -9.35
N VAL A 62 20.07 -16.03 -8.44
CA VAL A 62 18.67 -16.21 -8.04
C VAL A 62 17.71 -15.88 -9.18
N LEU A 63 18.21 -15.21 -10.22
CA LEU A 63 17.49 -14.87 -11.45
C LEU A 63 17.68 -15.91 -12.56
N ASP A 64 18.41 -17.01 -12.33
CA ASP A 64 18.54 -18.09 -13.29
C ASP A 64 17.15 -18.70 -13.60
N MET A 65 16.65 -18.38 -14.79
CA MET A 65 15.31 -18.73 -15.24
C MET A 65 15.14 -20.25 -15.37
N ASP A 66 16.21 -21.00 -15.68
CA ASP A 66 16.12 -22.44 -15.90
C ASP A 66 15.91 -23.27 -14.62
N ARG A 67 16.23 -22.70 -13.45
CA ARG A 67 16.17 -23.42 -12.16
C ARG A 67 15.23 -22.79 -11.14
N TYR A 68 15.06 -21.46 -11.17
CA TYR A 68 14.34 -20.72 -10.14
C TYR A 68 13.09 -19.99 -10.64
N TRP A 69 12.63 -20.24 -11.88
CA TRP A 69 11.44 -19.58 -12.43
C TRP A 69 10.19 -19.78 -11.56
N TRP A 70 9.93 -20.99 -11.05
CA TRP A 70 8.77 -21.23 -10.19
C TRP A 70 8.87 -20.46 -8.86
N VAL A 71 10.07 -20.28 -8.31
CA VAL A 71 10.27 -19.54 -7.05
C VAL A 71 9.99 -18.07 -7.30
N ASN A 72 10.60 -17.48 -8.33
CA ASN A 72 10.44 -16.05 -8.63
C ASN A 72 9.04 -15.67 -9.11
N PHE A 73 8.39 -16.51 -9.92
CA PHE A 73 7.10 -16.17 -10.52
C PHE A 73 5.89 -16.69 -9.74
N ILE A 74 6.06 -17.62 -8.79
CA ILE A 74 4.96 -18.16 -8.00
C ILE A 74 5.20 -17.92 -6.51
N VAL A 75 6.30 -18.45 -5.95
CA VAL A 75 6.53 -18.42 -4.50
C VAL A 75 6.71 -16.99 -3.99
N VAL A 76 7.54 -16.18 -4.64
CA VAL A 76 7.80 -14.79 -4.26
C VAL A 76 6.52 -13.95 -4.32
N PRO A 77 5.77 -13.88 -5.43
CA PRO A 77 4.55 -13.08 -5.48
C PRO A 77 3.46 -13.59 -4.53
N VAL A 78 3.32 -14.91 -4.34
CA VAL A 78 2.37 -15.45 -3.34
C VAL A 78 2.77 -15.05 -1.93
N TYR A 79 4.06 -15.16 -1.57
CA TYR A 79 4.56 -14.75 -0.27
C TYR A 79 4.34 -13.26 -0.01
N VAL A 80 4.70 -12.41 -0.99
CA VAL A 80 4.50 -10.96 -0.91
C VAL A 80 3.01 -10.63 -0.75
N PHE A 81 2.14 -11.28 -1.52
CA PHE A 81 0.69 -11.10 -1.42
C PHE A 81 0.14 -11.51 -0.04
N LEU A 82 0.59 -12.65 0.49
CA LEU A 82 0.23 -13.10 1.84
C LEU A 82 0.75 -12.15 2.92
N ALA A 83 1.98 -11.65 2.78
CA ALA A 83 2.54 -10.66 3.70
C ALA A 83 1.71 -9.37 3.73
N PHE A 84 1.22 -8.91 2.57
CA PHE A 84 0.29 -7.79 2.52
C PHE A 84 -1.06 -8.09 3.15
N LEU A 85 -1.64 -9.27 2.87
CA LEU A 85 -2.90 -9.68 3.48
C LEU A 85 -2.79 -9.70 5.01
N VAL A 86 -1.75 -10.32 5.55
CA VAL A 86 -1.54 -10.41 7.00
C VAL A 86 -1.21 -9.04 7.58
N GLY A 87 -0.40 -8.22 6.91
CA GLY A 87 -0.01 -6.90 7.42
C GLY A 87 -1.11 -5.83 7.35
N VAL A 88 -2.16 -6.04 6.55
CA VAL A 88 -3.28 -5.09 6.39
C VAL A 88 -4.46 -5.37 7.34
N VAL A 89 -4.60 -6.61 7.81
CA VAL A 89 -5.66 -7.04 8.75
C VAL A 89 -5.33 -6.61 10.18
#